data_AF-A0A914YAA3-F1
#
_entry.id   AF-A0A914YAA3-F1
#
_cell.length_a   1.000
_cell.length_b   1.000
_cell.length_c   1.000
_cell.angle_alpha   90.00
_cell.angle_beta   90.00
_cell.angle_gamma   90.00
#
_symmetry.space_group_name_H-M   'P 1'
#
loop_
_entity.id
_entity.type
_entity.pdbx_description
1 polymer ?
#
loop_
_entity_poly.entity_id
_entity_poly.type
_entity_poly.pdbx_seq_one_letter_code
_entity_poly.pdbx_strand_id
1 'polypeptide(L)'
;MLLIREVNLSQPLIHHEYTVLYERDVCAQLNAIEVFKQTSTIQTIDVLNEVLSNEKLFYQVRVAALKALSHARTKFAGSIVNSKGLVEIFQDFYGSKSAPHIIASNNIVILPRSLQKYAIMQHFARSLALVRDQRGQCPLENVKFIASLLFYNDNSSNRFTDDFLRSAYIEALGRSLIQTEKHSADLKNVDEATSIVIEETTRTLNLEMMKPSYGRIILISCLNVICDLQKFGHIPVDLEFFWLYTDPRSSYLHVRVAAILCIVKLIRANNRSKWFEDSMPRVIEFIVNDAEPRFIYLSLSKITEIAPFHYMGESGIRAKNYPINCQKLFDILWKKMNDEHLDDRIRLLLVDLFYVFYGRDVPELYSDTLISFNNSSRNEIL
;
A
#
# COMPACT_ATOMS: atom_id res chain seq x y z
N MET A 1 -25.78 23.13 10.13
CA MET A 1 -24.39 23.09 10.64
C MET A 1 -23.96 21.64 10.73
N LEU A 2 -22.99 21.22 9.92
CA LEU A 2 -22.37 19.89 10.04
C LEU A 2 -21.09 20.07 10.87
N LEU A 3 -21.09 19.54 12.10
CA LEU A 3 -19.90 19.49 12.95
C LEU A 3 -19.01 18.34 12.47
N ILE A 4 -17.70 18.57 12.34
CA ILE A 4 -16.73 17.48 12.26
C ILE A 4 -16.76 16.78 13.62
N ARG A 5 -17.17 15.52 13.65
CA ARG A 5 -17.40 14.76 14.89
C ARG A 5 -17.06 13.29 14.71
N GLU A 6 -16.60 12.68 15.80
CA GLU A 6 -16.54 11.23 15.98
C GLU A 6 -17.69 10.83 16.91
N VAL A 7 -18.49 9.84 16.51
CA VAL A 7 -19.71 9.44 17.24
C VAL A 7 -19.60 7.96 17.60
N ASN A 8 -19.49 7.69 18.90
CA ASN A 8 -19.49 6.34 19.45
C ASN A 8 -20.87 6.01 19.99
N LEU A 9 -21.60 5.16 19.27
CA LEU A 9 -22.94 4.69 19.63
C LEU A 9 -22.90 3.19 19.88
N SER A 10 -23.34 2.76 21.06
CA SER A 10 -23.58 1.34 21.36
C SER A 10 -25.03 0.99 21.06
N GLN A 11 -25.25 0.27 19.96
CA GLN A 11 -26.57 -0.25 19.59
C GLN A 11 -26.54 -1.77 19.47
N PRO A 12 -27.67 -2.47 19.65
CA PRO A 12 -27.75 -3.91 19.39
C PRO A 12 -27.42 -4.24 17.93
N LEU A 13 -26.82 -5.41 17.68
CA LEU A 13 -26.39 -5.86 16.34
C LEU A 13 -27.51 -5.79 15.29
N ILE A 14 -28.72 -6.17 15.68
CA ILE A 14 -29.92 -6.14 14.82
C ILE A 14 -30.19 -4.73 14.28
N HIS A 15 -29.98 -3.67 15.07
CA HIS A 15 -30.18 -2.30 14.58
C HIS A 15 -29.21 -1.95 13.47
N HIS A 16 -27.96 -2.41 13.59
CA HIS A 16 -26.96 -2.24 12.53
C HIS A 16 -27.34 -3.04 11.27
N GLU A 17 -27.93 -4.23 11.40
CA GLU A 17 -28.43 -5.02 10.25
C GLU A 17 -29.51 -4.29 9.47
N TYR A 18 -30.52 -3.76 10.18
CA TYR A 18 -31.56 -2.94 9.55
C TYR A 18 -30.98 -1.66 8.92
N THR A 19 -29.99 -1.04 9.56
CA THR A 19 -29.34 0.16 9.04
C THR A 19 -28.64 -0.13 7.71
N VAL A 20 -27.90 -1.24 7.60
CA VAL A 20 -27.18 -1.54 6.36
C VAL A 20 -28.14 -1.90 5.21
N LEU A 21 -29.24 -2.59 5.49
CA LEU A 21 -30.17 -3.07 4.45
C LEU A 21 -31.16 -2.01 3.96
N TYR A 22 -31.67 -1.17 4.87
CA TYR A 22 -32.84 -0.32 4.57
C TYR A 22 -32.59 1.18 4.70
N GLU A 23 -31.53 1.60 5.39
CA GLU A 23 -31.25 3.03 5.57
C GLU A 23 -30.88 3.68 4.23
N ARG A 24 -31.21 4.96 4.05
CA ARG A 24 -30.87 5.69 2.81
C ARG A 24 -29.53 6.42 2.90
N ASP A 25 -29.07 6.68 4.11
CA ASP A 25 -27.80 7.37 4.36
C ASP A 25 -26.61 6.40 4.21
N VAL A 26 -25.77 6.68 3.22
CA VAL A 26 -24.54 5.94 2.94
C VAL A 26 -23.56 6.00 4.11
N CYS A 27 -23.48 7.14 4.82
CA CYS A 27 -22.60 7.27 5.98
C CYS A 27 -23.03 6.34 7.12
N ALA A 28 -24.34 6.23 7.37
CA ALA A 28 -24.89 5.32 8.36
C ALA A 28 -24.62 3.84 7.99
N GLN A 29 -24.81 3.49 6.71
CA GLN A 29 -24.50 2.15 6.20
C GLN A 29 -23.01 1.80 6.38
N LEU A 30 -22.09 2.72 6.06
CA LEU A 30 -20.65 2.49 6.21
C LEU A 30 -20.24 2.31 7.67
N ASN A 31 -20.76 3.14 8.58
CA ASN A 31 -20.49 3.02 10.01
C ASN A 31 -21.00 1.68 10.57
N ALA A 32 -22.18 1.22 10.14
CA ALA A 32 -22.72 -0.06 10.57
C ALA A 32 -21.89 -1.26 10.07
N ILE A 33 -21.33 -1.17 8.84
CA ILE A 33 -20.40 -2.19 8.32
C ILE A 33 -19.09 -2.23 9.11
N GLU A 34 -18.59 -1.08 9.59
CA GLU A 34 -17.42 -1.05 10.48
C GLU A 34 -17.67 -1.80 11.80
N VAL A 35 -18.87 -1.67 12.37
CA VAL A 35 -19.28 -2.44 13.55
C VAL A 35 -19.26 -3.95 13.24
N PHE A 36 -19.79 -4.39 12.09
CA PHE A 36 -19.77 -5.80 11.69
C PHE A 36 -18.36 -6.38 11.53
N LYS A 37 -17.39 -5.56 11.12
CA LYS A 37 -15.99 -5.99 11.08
C LYS A 37 -15.46 -6.33 12.48
N GLN A 38 -15.94 -5.65 13.52
CA GLN A 38 -15.56 -5.90 14.91
C GLN A 38 -16.32 -7.08 15.51
N THR A 39 -17.64 -7.15 15.34
CA THR A 39 -18.54 -8.11 16.01
C THR A 39 -18.99 -9.27 15.13
N SER A 40 -18.17 -9.68 14.16
CA SER A 40 -18.56 -10.64 13.11
C SER A 40 -19.22 -11.91 13.67
N THR A 41 -20.42 -12.25 13.16
CA THR A 41 -21.19 -13.48 13.41
C THR A 41 -21.65 -14.11 12.08
N ILE A 42 -22.17 -15.35 12.10
CA ILE A 42 -22.70 -16.00 10.88
C ILE A 42 -23.83 -15.16 10.26
N GLN A 43 -24.75 -14.62 11.06
CA GLN A 43 -25.83 -13.76 10.59
C GLN A 43 -25.30 -12.51 9.86
N THR A 44 -24.25 -11.87 10.41
CA THR A 44 -23.65 -10.71 9.73
C THR A 44 -23.02 -11.06 8.40
N ILE A 45 -22.52 -12.30 8.20
CA ILE A 45 -21.96 -12.75 6.92
C ILE A 45 -23.08 -12.83 5.87
N ASP A 46 -24.25 -13.34 6.25
CA ASP A 46 -25.40 -13.45 5.34
C ASP A 46 -25.92 -12.06 4.95
N VAL A 47 -26.07 -11.14 5.92
CA VAL A 47 -26.44 -9.74 5.66
C VAL A 47 -25.42 -9.07 4.74
N LEU A 48 -24.13 -9.27 4.97
CA LEU A 48 -23.08 -8.70 4.12
C LEU A 48 -23.11 -9.29 2.69
N ASN A 49 -23.45 -10.57 2.53
CA ASN A 49 -23.64 -11.18 1.21
C ASN A 49 -24.85 -10.59 0.47
N GLU A 50 -25.96 -10.33 1.19
CA GLU A 50 -27.14 -9.65 0.63
C GLU A 50 -26.80 -8.24 0.15
N VAL A 51 -26.07 -7.48 0.98
CA VAL A 51 -25.58 -6.13 0.66
C VAL A 51 -24.68 -6.14 -0.58
N LEU A 52 -23.77 -7.10 -0.67
CA LEU A 52 -22.89 -7.26 -1.82
C LEU A 52 -23.65 -7.58 -3.10
N SER A 53 -24.75 -8.35 -3.01
CA SER A 53 -25.60 -8.74 -4.13
C SER A 53 -26.55 -7.62 -4.60
N ASN A 54 -26.85 -6.67 -3.73
CA ASN A 54 -27.81 -5.61 -4.04
C ASN A 54 -27.19 -4.52 -4.95
N GLU A 55 -27.54 -4.55 -6.23
CA GLU A 55 -27.08 -3.56 -7.22
C GLU A 55 -27.62 -2.14 -7.00
N LYS A 56 -28.65 -1.96 -6.18
CA LYS A 56 -29.22 -0.64 -5.87
C LYS A 56 -28.38 0.13 -4.85
N LEU A 57 -27.56 -0.56 -4.07
CA LEU A 57 -26.69 0.06 -3.08
C LEU A 57 -25.47 0.71 -3.74
N PHE A 58 -24.97 1.76 -3.10
CA PHE A 58 -23.78 2.47 -3.56
C PHE A 58 -22.56 1.55 -3.57
N TYR A 59 -21.74 1.62 -4.62
CA TYR A 59 -20.64 0.67 -4.82
C TYR A 59 -19.63 0.68 -3.67
N GLN A 60 -19.38 1.82 -3.00
CA GLN A 60 -18.45 1.86 -1.87
C GLN A 60 -18.99 1.11 -0.65
N VAL A 61 -20.31 1.06 -0.45
CA VAL A 61 -20.95 0.26 0.60
C VAL A 61 -20.74 -1.22 0.30
N ARG A 62 -20.91 -1.62 -0.96
CA ARG A 62 -20.62 -3.00 -1.42
C ARG A 62 -19.14 -3.37 -1.23
N VAL A 63 -18.22 -2.44 -1.53
CA VAL A 63 -16.78 -2.62 -1.31
C VAL A 63 -16.45 -2.72 0.18
N ALA A 64 -17.06 -1.89 1.03
CA ALA A 64 -16.90 -1.96 2.48
C ALA A 64 -17.41 -3.31 3.02
N ALA A 65 -18.57 -3.76 2.56
CA ALA A 65 -19.13 -5.06 2.90
C ALA A 65 -18.19 -6.20 2.49
N LEU A 66 -17.62 -6.14 1.29
CA LEU A 66 -16.64 -7.11 0.80
C LEU A 66 -15.36 -7.18 1.66
N LYS A 67 -14.86 -6.03 2.14
CA LYS A 67 -13.72 -5.99 3.07
C LYS A 67 -14.10 -6.53 4.45
N ALA A 68 -15.31 -6.26 4.93
CA ALA A 68 -15.82 -6.83 6.17
C ALA A 68 -15.98 -8.35 6.07
N LEU A 69 -16.45 -8.87 4.94
CA LEU A 69 -16.54 -10.31 4.65
C LEU A 69 -15.17 -10.99 4.69
N SER A 70 -14.14 -10.41 4.08
CA SER A 70 -12.78 -11.00 4.15
C SER A 70 -12.26 -11.07 5.59
N HIS A 71 -12.57 -10.05 6.41
CA HIS A 71 -12.18 -10.01 7.82
C HIS A 71 -12.95 -11.03 8.66
N ALA A 72 -14.27 -11.13 8.45
CA ALA A 72 -15.12 -12.12 9.11
C ALA A 72 -14.65 -13.54 8.81
N ARG A 73 -14.31 -13.85 7.54
CA ARG A 73 -13.80 -15.16 7.15
C ARG A 73 -12.45 -15.50 7.77
N THR A 74 -11.58 -14.50 7.93
CA THR A 74 -10.31 -14.66 8.63
C THR A 74 -10.54 -15.02 10.10
N LYS A 75 -11.50 -14.37 10.77
CA LYS A 75 -11.85 -14.69 12.18
C LYS A 75 -12.44 -16.09 12.35
N PHE A 76 -13.20 -16.57 11.39
CA PHE A 76 -13.89 -17.86 11.44
C PHE A 76 -13.22 -18.95 10.60
N ALA A 77 -11.91 -18.84 10.33
CA ALA A 77 -11.16 -19.80 9.53
C ALA A 77 -11.36 -21.24 10.07
N GLY A 78 -12.13 -22.05 9.33
CA GLY A 78 -12.44 -23.45 9.66
C GLY A 78 -13.83 -23.73 10.26
N SER A 79 -14.63 -22.72 10.63
CA SER A 79 -15.98 -22.92 11.20
C SER A 79 -17.13 -22.63 10.23
N ILE A 80 -16.87 -21.93 9.12
CA ILE A 80 -17.90 -21.59 8.13
C ILE A 80 -17.95 -22.69 7.06
N VAL A 81 -18.55 -23.83 7.40
CA VAL A 81 -18.67 -24.98 6.49
C VAL A 81 -19.78 -24.77 5.45
N ASN A 82 -20.74 -23.87 5.71
CA ASN A 82 -21.99 -23.78 4.93
C ASN A 82 -22.19 -22.48 4.15
N SER A 83 -21.27 -21.51 4.20
CA SER A 83 -21.40 -20.26 3.41
C SER A 83 -20.49 -20.30 2.18
N LYS A 84 -21.00 -19.86 1.02
CA LYS A 84 -20.23 -19.80 -0.24
C LYS A 84 -18.85 -19.17 -0.06
N GLY A 85 -17.81 -19.68 -0.73
CA GLY A 85 -16.47 -19.08 -0.80
C GLY A 85 -16.48 -17.63 -1.34
N LEU A 86 -15.50 -16.77 -1.01
CA LEU A 86 -15.37 -15.48 -1.71
C LEU A 86 -15.05 -15.69 -3.20
N VAL A 87 -14.33 -16.77 -3.51
CA VAL A 87 -14.06 -17.21 -4.88
C VAL A 87 -15.37 -17.63 -5.58
N GLU A 88 -16.22 -18.40 -4.91
CA GLU A 88 -17.53 -18.81 -5.44
C GLU A 88 -18.44 -17.60 -5.68
N ILE A 89 -18.49 -16.67 -4.73
CA ILE A 89 -19.23 -15.41 -4.89
C ILE A 89 -18.70 -14.62 -6.10
N PHE A 90 -17.38 -14.57 -6.30
CA PHE A 90 -16.81 -13.94 -7.48
C PHE A 90 -17.23 -14.66 -8.77
N GLN A 91 -17.19 -15.99 -8.79
CA GLN A 91 -17.57 -16.80 -9.94
C GLN A 91 -19.06 -16.64 -10.28
N ASP A 92 -19.92 -16.54 -9.26
CA ASP A 92 -21.35 -16.27 -9.45
C ASP A 92 -21.61 -14.92 -10.12
N PHE A 93 -20.87 -13.87 -9.73
CA PHE A 93 -21.04 -12.54 -10.30
C PHE A 93 -20.31 -12.32 -11.64
N TYR A 94 -19.14 -12.95 -11.82
CA TYR A 94 -18.18 -12.59 -12.86
C TYR A 94 -17.64 -13.78 -13.66
N GLY A 95 -17.99 -15.01 -13.30
CA GLY A 95 -17.60 -16.21 -14.03
C GLY A 95 -18.28 -16.30 -15.40
N SER A 96 -17.59 -16.94 -16.34
CA SER A 96 -18.19 -17.29 -17.63
C SER A 96 -19.28 -18.34 -17.43
N LYS A 97 -20.42 -18.15 -18.10
CA LYS A 97 -21.56 -19.09 -18.05
C LYS A 97 -21.20 -20.50 -18.54
N SER A 98 -20.18 -20.61 -19.37
CA SER A 98 -19.72 -21.87 -19.97
C SER A 98 -18.57 -22.53 -19.19
N ALA A 99 -17.81 -21.76 -18.41
CA ALA A 99 -16.67 -22.24 -17.64
C ALA A 99 -16.52 -21.37 -16.38
N PRO A 100 -16.99 -21.82 -15.21
CA PRO A 100 -16.99 -21.00 -13.98
C PRO A 100 -15.57 -20.65 -13.49
N HIS A 101 -14.56 -21.44 -13.88
CA HIS A 101 -13.15 -21.18 -13.57
C HIS A 101 -12.51 -20.06 -14.42
N ILE A 102 -13.16 -19.63 -15.50
CA ILE A 102 -12.68 -18.59 -16.41
C ILE A 102 -13.54 -17.35 -16.22
N ILE A 103 -12.91 -16.17 -16.09
CA ILE A 103 -13.65 -14.91 -16.01
C ILE A 103 -14.42 -14.70 -17.33
N ALA A 104 -15.66 -14.26 -17.25
CA ALA A 104 -16.36 -13.77 -18.42
C ALA A 104 -15.57 -12.64 -19.08
N SER A 105 -15.58 -12.57 -20.42
CA SER A 105 -14.95 -11.46 -21.13
C SER A 105 -15.49 -10.14 -20.59
N ASN A 106 -14.56 -9.30 -20.13
CA ASN A 106 -14.91 -7.99 -19.63
C ASN A 106 -15.32 -7.13 -20.82
N ASN A 107 -16.47 -6.45 -20.72
CA ASN A 107 -16.84 -5.38 -21.63
C ASN A 107 -16.97 -4.09 -20.81
N ILE A 108 -15.84 -3.43 -20.61
CA ILE A 108 -15.75 -2.20 -19.83
C ILE A 108 -16.22 -1.05 -20.73
N VAL A 109 -17.49 -0.66 -20.56
CA VAL A 109 -18.07 0.54 -21.19
C VAL A 109 -18.21 1.62 -20.13
N ILE A 110 -18.11 2.91 -20.50
CA ILE A 110 -18.34 4.05 -19.58
C ILE A 110 -19.85 4.22 -19.33
N LEU A 111 -20.46 3.24 -18.67
CA LEU A 111 -21.79 3.34 -18.08
C LEU A 111 -21.65 3.19 -16.56
N PRO A 112 -22.50 3.86 -15.75
CA PRO A 112 -22.43 3.78 -14.29
C PRO A 112 -22.38 2.34 -13.76
N ARG A 113 -23.22 1.44 -14.26
CA ARG A 113 -23.25 0.02 -13.85
C ARG A 113 -21.92 -0.70 -14.15
N SER A 114 -21.36 -0.48 -15.33
CA SER A 114 -20.10 -1.09 -15.74
C SER A 114 -18.91 -0.57 -14.92
N LEU A 115 -18.91 0.71 -14.54
CA LEU A 115 -17.88 1.30 -13.66
C LEU A 115 -17.99 0.76 -12.22
N GLN A 116 -19.21 0.58 -11.71
CA GLN A 116 -19.42 -0.05 -10.41
C GLN A 116 -18.93 -1.49 -10.41
N LYS A 117 -19.26 -2.26 -11.46
CA LYS A 117 -18.77 -3.62 -11.68
C LYS A 117 -17.24 -3.66 -11.65
N TYR A 118 -16.61 -2.76 -12.40
CA TYR A 118 -15.17 -2.62 -12.49
C TYR A 118 -14.51 -2.32 -11.12
N ALA A 119 -15.04 -1.35 -10.38
CA ALA A 119 -14.53 -0.99 -9.05
C ALA A 119 -14.66 -2.17 -8.07
N ILE A 120 -15.79 -2.86 -8.07
CA ILE A 120 -16.03 -4.01 -7.18
C ILE A 120 -15.07 -5.16 -7.55
N MET A 121 -14.87 -5.44 -8.83
CA MET A 121 -13.96 -6.50 -9.31
C MET A 121 -12.51 -6.25 -8.86
N GLN A 122 -12.02 -5.00 -8.90
CA GLN A 122 -10.71 -4.63 -8.34
C GLN A 122 -10.62 -4.93 -6.84
N HIS A 123 -11.69 -4.64 -6.10
CA HIS A 123 -11.72 -4.86 -4.66
C HIS A 123 -11.88 -6.34 -4.27
N PHE A 124 -12.49 -7.18 -5.12
CA PHE A 124 -12.54 -8.63 -4.91
C PHE A 124 -11.15 -9.25 -4.84
N ALA A 125 -10.27 -8.97 -5.80
CA ALA A 125 -8.92 -9.50 -5.77
C ALA A 125 -8.19 -9.05 -4.50
N ARG A 126 -8.29 -7.75 -4.15
CA ARG A 126 -7.69 -7.20 -2.92
C ARG A 126 -8.24 -7.85 -1.65
N SER A 127 -9.54 -8.13 -1.58
CA SER A 127 -10.17 -8.76 -0.41
C SER A 127 -9.86 -10.26 -0.31
N LEU A 128 -9.76 -10.98 -1.43
CA LEU A 128 -9.28 -12.37 -1.46
C LEU A 128 -7.86 -12.48 -0.89
N ALA A 129 -6.99 -11.54 -1.28
CA ALA A 129 -5.64 -11.43 -0.76
C ALA A 129 -5.54 -11.01 0.71
N LEU A 130 -6.64 -10.61 1.36
CA LEU A 130 -6.69 -10.27 2.80
C LEU A 130 -7.16 -11.44 3.67
N VAL A 131 -7.79 -12.46 3.09
CA VAL A 131 -8.21 -13.65 3.84
C VAL A 131 -6.97 -14.35 4.38
N ARG A 132 -6.99 -14.77 5.64
CA ARG A 132 -5.97 -15.66 6.22
C ARG A 132 -6.61 -16.89 6.83
N ASP A 133 -5.90 -18.00 6.74
CA ASP A 133 -6.20 -19.25 7.43
C ASP A 133 -5.78 -19.19 8.90
N GLN A 134 -6.06 -20.26 9.66
CA GLN A 134 -5.67 -20.41 11.07
C GLN A 134 -4.15 -20.23 11.29
N ARG A 135 -3.34 -20.49 10.27
CA ARG A 135 -1.88 -20.31 10.28
C ARG A 135 -1.44 -18.87 9.99
N GLY A 136 -2.37 -17.94 9.79
CA GLY A 136 -2.07 -16.55 9.41
C GLY A 136 -1.54 -16.37 7.99
N GLN A 137 -1.68 -17.38 7.13
CA GLN A 137 -1.27 -17.38 5.73
C GLN A 137 -2.47 -17.23 4.79
N CYS A 138 -2.29 -16.65 3.61
CA CYS A 138 -3.33 -16.61 2.59
C CYS A 138 -3.52 -18.02 2.00
N PRO A 139 -4.77 -18.52 1.87
CA PRO A 139 -5.02 -19.82 1.25
C PRO A 139 -4.42 -19.91 -0.15
N LEU A 140 -3.75 -21.03 -0.47
CA LEU A 140 -3.11 -21.23 -1.78
C LEU A 140 -4.12 -21.16 -2.94
N GLU A 141 -5.35 -21.61 -2.71
CA GLU A 141 -6.44 -21.52 -3.68
C GLU A 141 -6.74 -20.08 -4.08
N ASN A 142 -6.72 -19.14 -3.12
CA ASN A 142 -6.93 -17.71 -3.40
C ASN A 142 -5.78 -17.15 -4.24
N VAL A 143 -4.53 -17.54 -3.95
CA VAL A 143 -3.36 -17.10 -4.72
C VAL A 143 -3.43 -17.60 -6.16
N LYS A 144 -3.69 -18.90 -6.34
CA LYS A 144 -3.86 -19.52 -7.67
C LYS A 144 -5.02 -18.89 -8.43
N PHE A 145 -6.12 -18.58 -7.75
CA PHE A 145 -7.26 -17.89 -8.36
C PHE A 145 -6.89 -16.48 -8.81
N ILE A 146 -6.24 -15.66 -7.98
CA ILE A 146 -5.84 -14.31 -8.40
C ILE A 146 -4.84 -14.36 -9.57
N ALA A 147 -3.91 -15.33 -9.56
CA ALA A 147 -2.98 -15.54 -10.67
C ALA A 147 -3.72 -15.94 -11.97
N SER A 148 -4.72 -16.82 -11.87
CA SER A 148 -5.56 -17.19 -13.02
C SER A 148 -6.32 -15.98 -13.56
N LEU A 149 -6.73 -15.03 -12.71
CA LEU A 149 -7.35 -13.78 -13.17
C LEU A 149 -6.42 -12.95 -14.06
N LEU A 150 -5.11 -12.96 -13.82
CA LEU A 150 -4.12 -12.27 -14.65
C LEU A 150 -3.79 -13.03 -15.94
N PHE A 151 -3.78 -14.36 -15.89
CA PHE A 151 -3.45 -15.20 -17.03
C PHE A 151 -4.59 -15.24 -18.06
N TYR A 152 -5.83 -15.42 -17.61
CA TYR A 152 -7.02 -15.51 -18.47
C TYR A 152 -7.66 -14.15 -18.78
N ASN A 153 -6.96 -13.04 -18.53
CA ASN A 153 -7.49 -11.72 -18.79
C ASN A 153 -7.50 -11.42 -20.30
N ASP A 154 -8.64 -11.67 -20.95
CA ASP A 154 -8.85 -11.31 -22.35
C ASP A 154 -9.48 -9.90 -22.47
N ASN A 155 -8.68 -8.98 -22.98
CA ASN A 155 -9.06 -7.58 -23.22
C ASN A 155 -9.34 -7.27 -24.69
N SER A 156 -9.39 -8.27 -25.57
CA SER A 156 -9.59 -8.07 -27.01
C SER A 156 -10.88 -7.32 -27.36
N SER A 157 -11.94 -7.51 -26.57
CA SER A 157 -13.25 -6.86 -26.75
C SER A 157 -13.40 -5.52 -26.00
N ASN A 158 -12.44 -5.15 -25.16
CA ASN A 158 -12.52 -3.95 -24.35
C ASN A 158 -12.22 -2.70 -25.19
N ARG A 159 -13.11 -1.70 -25.11
CA ARG A 159 -12.89 -0.39 -25.73
C ARG A 159 -11.84 0.46 -25.00
N PHE A 160 -11.73 0.28 -23.69
CA PHE A 160 -10.82 1.04 -22.82
C PHE A 160 -9.76 0.11 -22.22
N THR A 161 -8.60 0.64 -21.86
CA THR A 161 -7.56 -0.14 -21.20
C THR A 161 -7.98 -0.50 -19.77
N ASP A 162 -7.63 -1.71 -19.35
CA ASP A 162 -7.93 -2.26 -18.03
C ASP A 162 -6.70 -2.20 -17.11
N ASP A 163 -5.77 -1.30 -17.37
CA ASP A 163 -4.46 -1.21 -16.70
C ASP A 163 -4.61 -1.12 -15.16
N PHE A 164 -5.59 -0.36 -14.66
CA PHE A 164 -5.86 -0.27 -13.22
C PHE A 164 -6.39 -1.58 -12.62
N LEU A 165 -7.11 -2.40 -13.39
CA LEU A 165 -7.58 -3.70 -12.94
C LEU A 165 -6.42 -4.68 -12.81
N ARG A 166 -5.59 -4.77 -13.86
CA ARG A 166 -4.37 -5.56 -13.85
C ARG A 166 -3.45 -5.15 -12.70
N SER A 167 -3.32 -3.85 -12.48
CA SER A 167 -2.55 -3.30 -11.35
C SER A 167 -3.10 -3.78 -9.99
N ALA A 168 -4.42 -3.77 -9.81
CA ALA A 168 -5.06 -4.21 -8.57
C ALA A 168 -4.88 -5.72 -8.33
N TYR A 169 -4.86 -6.54 -9.40
CA TYR A 169 -4.59 -7.98 -9.30
C TYR A 169 -3.14 -8.26 -8.91
N ILE A 170 -2.18 -7.55 -9.49
CA ILE A 170 -0.76 -7.66 -9.12
C ILE A 170 -0.55 -7.23 -7.67
N GLU A 171 -1.10 -6.08 -7.27
CA GLU A 171 -1.05 -5.65 -5.87
C GLU A 171 -1.70 -6.67 -4.92
N ALA A 172 -2.80 -7.30 -5.32
CA ALA A 172 -3.45 -8.33 -4.54
C ALA A 172 -2.54 -9.56 -4.38
N LEU A 173 -1.86 -10.01 -5.43
CA LEU A 173 -0.87 -11.09 -5.34
C LEU A 173 0.24 -10.75 -4.33
N GLY A 174 0.81 -9.56 -4.40
CA GLY A 174 1.81 -9.13 -3.40
C GLY A 174 1.25 -9.13 -1.97
N ARG A 175 0.03 -8.62 -1.79
CA ARG A 175 -0.64 -8.58 -0.47
C ARG A 175 -0.96 -9.97 0.10
N SER A 176 -1.10 -10.98 -0.74
CA SER A 176 -1.35 -12.35 -0.30
C SER A 176 -0.15 -12.95 0.46
N LEU A 177 1.07 -12.46 0.17
CA LEU A 177 2.32 -12.93 0.78
C LEU A 177 2.80 -12.09 1.96
N ILE A 178 2.06 -11.04 2.31
CA ILE A 178 2.30 -10.25 3.52
C ILE A 178 1.91 -11.11 4.72
N GLN A 179 2.91 -11.70 5.35
CA GLN A 179 2.80 -12.49 6.57
C GLN A 179 3.14 -11.65 7.81
N THR A 180 2.64 -12.05 8.97
CA THR A 180 2.96 -11.42 10.26
C THR A 180 4.38 -11.77 10.72
N GLU A 181 4.93 -12.91 10.27
CA GLU A 181 6.27 -13.37 10.64
C GLU A 181 7.23 -13.26 9.45
N LYS A 182 8.44 -12.78 9.70
CA LYS A 182 9.50 -12.64 8.70
C LYS A 182 10.11 -14.02 8.43
N HIS A 183 10.09 -14.46 7.18
CA HIS A 183 10.87 -15.63 6.77
C HIS A 183 12.34 -15.25 6.65
N SER A 184 13.24 -16.17 7.04
CA SER A 184 14.65 -16.07 6.66
C SER A 184 14.77 -16.33 5.16
N ALA A 185 15.43 -15.43 4.44
CA ALA A 185 15.57 -15.46 2.98
C ALA A 185 16.48 -16.61 2.50
N ASP A 186 16.01 -17.85 2.63
CA ASP A 186 16.66 -19.01 2.04
C ASP A 186 16.02 -19.31 0.68
N LEU A 187 16.66 -18.81 -0.38
CA LEU A 187 16.29 -19.01 -1.80
C LEU A 187 16.13 -20.48 -2.23
N LYS A 188 16.52 -21.45 -1.38
CA LYS A 188 16.49 -22.88 -1.68
C LYS A 188 15.14 -23.54 -1.38
N ASN A 189 14.31 -22.96 -0.52
CA ASN A 189 13.00 -23.48 -0.13
C ASN A 189 11.92 -22.40 -0.32
N VAL A 190 11.72 -21.98 -1.57
CA VAL A 190 10.70 -20.99 -1.94
C VAL A 190 9.33 -21.69 -1.90
N ASP A 191 8.41 -21.20 -1.06
CA ASP A 191 7.03 -21.71 -0.98
C ASP A 191 6.34 -21.63 -2.35
N GLU A 192 5.49 -22.60 -2.67
CA GLU A 192 4.76 -22.65 -3.95
C GLU A 192 4.02 -21.33 -4.25
N ALA A 193 3.37 -20.74 -3.23
CA ALA A 193 2.70 -19.45 -3.35
C ALA A 193 3.66 -18.31 -3.71
N THR A 194 4.85 -18.28 -3.11
CA THR A 194 5.85 -17.25 -3.38
C THR A 194 6.43 -17.37 -4.80
N SER A 195 6.65 -18.61 -5.27
CA SER A 195 7.08 -18.88 -6.65
C SER A 195 6.08 -18.33 -7.67
N ILE A 196 4.78 -18.61 -7.48
CA ILE A 196 3.71 -18.12 -8.37
C ILE A 196 3.71 -16.59 -8.44
N VAL A 197 3.82 -15.90 -7.30
CA VAL A 197 3.82 -14.43 -7.28
C VAL A 197 5.06 -13.86 -7.96
N ILE A 198 6.24 -14.45 -7.76
CA ILE A 198 7.47 -14.01 -8.42
C ILE A 198 7.37 -14.21 -9.93
N GLU A 199 6.90 -15.38 -10.38
CA GLU A 199 6.71 -15.68 -11.80
C GLU A 199 5.72 -14.70 -12.46
N GLU A 200 4.56 -14.49 -11.85
CA GLU A 200 3.55 -13.56 -12.41
C GLU A 200 4.03 -12.10 -12.36
N THR A 201 4.74 -11.68 -11.31
CA THR A 201 5.28 -10.32 -11.21
C THR A 201 6.39 -10.07 -12.25
N THR A 202 7.27 -11.04 -12.46
CA THR A 202 8.33 -10.93 -13.49
C THR A 202 7.76 -10.98 -14.90
N ARG A 203 6.79 -11.86 -15.16
CA ARG A 203 6.06 -11.92 -16.44
C ARG A 203 5.38 -10.60 -16.75
N THR A 204 4.66 -10.02 -15.78
CA THR A 204 3.97 -8.74 -15.96
C THR A 204 4.94 -7.56 -16.14
N LEU A 205 6.07 -7.55 -15.43
CA LEU A 205 7.13 -6.56 -15.62
C LEU A 205 7.73 -6.64 -17.02
N ASN A 206 8.03 -7.84 -17.52
CA ASN A 206 8.55 -8.03 -18.89
C ASN A 206 7.54 -7.56 -19.95
N LEU A 207 6.25 -7.85 -19.76
CA LEU A 207 5.19 -7.38 -20.65
C LEU A 207 5.08 -5.85 -20.64
N GLU A 208 5.21 -5.22 -19.47
CA GLU A 208 5.16 -3.77 -19.32
C GLU A 208 6.35 -3.06 -19.98
N MET A 209 7.51 -3.71 -20.04
CA MET A 209 8.68 -3.22 -20.79
C MET A 209 8.45 -3.26 -22.30
N MET A 210 7.71 -4.26 -22.79
CA MET A 210 7.39 -4.41 -24.22
C MET A 210 6.23 -3.51 -24.66
N LYS A 211 5.19 -3.40 -23.82
CA LYS A 211 3.99 -2.58 -24.08
C LYS A 211 3.64 -1.79 -22.81
N PRO A 212 4.12 -0.55 -22.69
CA PRO A 212 3.90 0.24 -21.48
C PRO A 212 2.43 0.65 -21.32
N SER A 213 1.92 0.52 -20.09
CA SER A 213 0.61 1.00 -19.68
C SER A 213 0.58 2.53 -19.54
N TYR A 214 -0.63 3.10 -19.52
CA TYR A 214 -0.79 4.53 -19.28
C TYR A 214 -0.20 4.92 -17.92
N GLY A 215 0.68 5.91 -17.88
CA GLY A 215 1.36 6.35 -16.65
C GLY A 215 2.24 5.28 -15.99
N ARG A 216 2.51 4.15 -16.67
CA ARG A 216 3.27 2.99 -16.15
C ARG A 216 2.73 2.48 -14.81
N ILE A 217 1.41 2.48 -14.63
CA ILE A 217 0.74 2.09 -13.37
C ILE A 217 1.05 0.63 -13.01
N ILE A 218 1.11 -0.24 -14.01
CA ILE A 218 1.45 -1.66 -13.82
C ILE A 218 2.89 -1.79 -13.30
N LEU A 219 3.84 -1.06 -13.89
CA LEU A 219 5.24 -1.03 -13.41
C LEU A 219 5.32 -0.60 -11.95
N ILE A 220 4.63 0.49 -11.57
CA ILE A 220 4.59 0.97 -10.19
C ILE A 220 4.07 -0.12 -9.24
N SER A 221 3.05 -0.86 -9.67
CA SER A 221 2.48 -1.95 -8.89
C SER A 221 3.48 -3.10 -8.74
N CYS A 222 4.14 -3.51 -9.82
CA CYS A 222 5.19 -4.53 -9.77
C CYS A 222 6.35 -4.12 -8.83
N LEU A 223 6.82 -2.87 -8.90
CA LEU A 223 7.87 -2.36 -8.02
C LEU A 223 7.46 -2.41 -6.55
N ASN A 224 6.21 -2.02 -6.24
CA ASN A 224 5.69 -2.13 -4.87
C ASN A 224 5.62 -3.58 -4.40
N VAL A 225 5.20 -4.53 -5.25
CA VAL A 225 5.16 -5.96 -4.91
C VAL A 225 6.57 -6.50 -4.65
N ILE A 226 7.54 -6.19 -5.51
CA ILE A 226 8.95 -6.59 -5.31
C ILE A 226 9.50 -5.99 -4.00
N CYS A 227 9.19 -4.73 -3.71
CA CYS A 227 9.56 -4.09 -2.45
C CYS A 227 8.94 -4.81 -1.24
N ASP A 228 7.67 -5.20 -1.32
CA ASP A 228 7.01 -5.94 -0.24
C ASP A 228 7.67 -7.33 -0.07
N LEU A 229 7.97 -8.05 -1.16
CA LEU A 229 8.68 -9.34 -1.12
C LEU A 229 10.05 -9.24 -0.44
N GLN A 230 10.84 -8.22 -0.78
CA GLN A 230 12.13 -7.96 -0.12
C GLN A 230 11.96 -7.57 1.35
N LYS A 231 10.95 -6.76 1.67
CA LYS A 231 10.66 -6.33 3.04
C LYS A 231 10.29 -7.49 3.98
N PHE A 232 9.55 -8.47 3.48
CA PHE A 232 9.14 -9.66 4.25
C PHE A 232 10.16 -10.80 4.22
N GLY A 233 11.27 -10.64 3.49
CA GLY A 233 12.36 -11.62 3.46
C GLY A 233 12.16 -12.78 2.47
N HIS A 234 11.21 -12.68 1.54
CA HIS A 234 11.01 -13.68 0.48
C HIS A 234 12.11 -13.60 -0.61
N ILE A 235 12.68 -12.41 -0.80
CA ILE A 235 13.76 -12.11 -1.75
C ILE A 235 14.85 -11.34 -1.00
N PRO A 236 16.15 -11.53 -1.31
CA PRO A 236 17.21 -10.69 -0.76
C PRO A 236 16.99 -9.20 -1.07
N VAL A 237 17.38 -8.35 -0.13
CA VAL A 237 17.27 -6.89 -0.30
C VAL A 237 18.29 -6.42 -1.33
N ASP A 238 17.81 -5.73 -2.36
CA ASP A 238 18.64 -5.08 -3.38
C ASP A 238 18.11 -3.67 -3.63
N LEU A 239 18.87 -2.68 -3.14
CA LEU A 239 18.55 -1.27 -3.34
C LEU A 239 18.91 -0.78 -4.75
N GLU A 240 19.96 -1.35 -5.35
CA GLU A 240 20.46 -0.90 -6.64
C GLU A 240 19.44 -1.17 -7.74
N PHE A 241 18.71 -2.30 -7.66
CA PHE A 241 17.56 -2.56 -8.53
C PHE A 241 16.58 -1.39 -8.61
N PHE A 242 16.22 -0.77 -7.47
CA PHE A 242 15.29 0.37 -7.46
C PHE A 242 15.95 1.65 -7.96
N TRP A 243 17.24 1.85 -7.71
CA TRP A 243 17.98 3.01 -8.23
C TRP A 243 17.95 3.09 -9.76
N LEU A 244 17.95 1.96 -10.47
CA LEU A 244 17.80 1.94 -11.94
C LEU A 244 16.52 2.65 -12.43
N TYR A 245 15.43 2.61 -11.64
CA TYR A 245 14.15 3.23 -11.99
C TYR A 245 14.01 4.69 -11.52
N THR A 246 15.07 5.27 -10.94
CA THR A 246 15.10 6.67 -10.49
C THR A 246 15.67 7.64 -11.52
N ASP A 247 16.29 7.12 -12.60
CA ASP A 247 16.92 7.94 -13.63
C ASP A 247 15.89 8.82 -14.36
N PRO A 248 16.05 10.17 -14.34
CA PRO A 248 15.15 11.10 -14.99
C PRO A 248 15.03 10.92 -16.51
N ARG A 249 16.03 10.32 -17.16
CA ARG A 249 16.03 10.15 -18.62
C ARG A 249 15.22 8.95 -19.08
N SER A 250 15.15 7.92 -18.25
CA SER A 250 14.54 6.63 -18.61
C SER A 250 13.14 6.44 -18.03
N SER A 251 12.86 7.09 -16.90
CA SER A 251 11.71 6.75 -16.06
C SER A 251 10.74 7.91 -15.91
N TYR A 252 9.44 7.59 -15.95
CA TYR A 252 8.37 8.56 -15.73
C TYR A 252 8.34 9.03 -14.27
N LEU A 253 7.95 10.28 -14.02
CA LEU A 253 7.98 10.91 -12.68
C LEU A 253 7.34 10.03 -11.60
N HIS A 254 6.16 9.45 -11.82
CA HIS A 254 5.50 8.62 -10.81
C HIS A 254 6.23 7.29 -10.54
N VAL A 255 6.95 6.75 -11.52
CA VAL A 255 7.81 5.56 -11.35
C VAL A 255 9.01 5.90 -10.50
N ARG A 256 9.64 7.06 -10.76
CA ARG A 256 10.79 7.55 -9.99
C ARG A 256 10.42 7.74 -8.52
N VAL A 257 9.28 8.39 -8.26
CA VAL A 257 8.75 8.56 -6.89
C VAL A 257 8.48 7.20 -6.24
N ALA A 258 7.83 6.27 -6.95
CA ALA A 258 7.57 4.94 -6.42
C ALA A 258 8.85 4.17 -6.08
N ALA A 259 9.88 4.26 -6.92
CA ALA A 259 11.18 3.62 -6.69
C ALA A 259 11.88 4.17 -5.44
N ILE A 260 11.93 5.50 -5.28
CA ILE A 260 12.44 6.14 -4.06
C ILE A 260 11.66 5.69 -2.83
N LEU A 261 10.33 5.60 -2.93
CA LEU A 261 9.51 5.13 -1.82
C LEU A 261 9.76 3.67 -1.47
N CYS A 262 10.03 2.81 -2.46
CA CYS A 262 10.44 1.43 -2.21
C CYS A 262 11.77 1.38 -1.45
N ILE A 263 12.76 2.17 -1.85
CA ILE A 263 14.05 2.29 -1.15
C ILE A 263 13.83 2.73 0.30
N VAL A 264 13.04 3.77 0.54
CA VAL A 264 12.75 4.29 1.89
C VAL A 264 12.00 3.27 2.75
N LYS A 265 11.05 2.51 2.17
CA LYS A 265 10.35 1.41 2.85
C LYS A 265 11.32 0.29 3.27
N LEU A 266 12.28 -0.07 2.41
CA LEU A 266 13.29 -1.08 2.71
C LEU A 266 14.29 -0.62 3.78
N ILE A 267 14.70 0.65 3.71
CA ILE A 267 15.52 1.28 4.75
C ILE A 267 14.76 1.26 6.09
N ARG A 268 13.48 1.66 6.11
CA ARG A 268 12.64 1.61 7.32
C ARG A 268 12.55 0.18 7.88
N ALA A 269 12.41 -0.82 7.02
CA ALA A 269 12.32 -2.21 7.45
C ALA A 269 13.63 -2.77 8.05
N ASN A 270 14.77 -2.23 7.62
CA ASN A 270 16.12 -2.63 8.03
C ASN A 270 16.85 -1.55 8.83
N ASN A 271 16.11 -0.65 9.46
CA ASN A 271 16.62 0.59 10.06
C ASN A 271 17.58 0.41 11.24
N ARG A 272 17.85 -0.83 11.65
CA ARG A 272 18.76 -1.21 12.73
C ARG A 272 20.13 -1.69 12.22
N SER A 273 20.26 -1.99 10.92
CA SER A 273 21.52 -2.47 10.36
C SER A 273 22.41 -1.30 9.98
N LYS A 274 23.68 -1.37 10.38
CA LYS A 274 24.71 -0.39 10.00
C LYS A 274 24.95 -0.33 8.49
N TRP A 275 24.60 -1.39 7.76
CA TRP A 275 24.72 -1.42 6.30
C TRP A 275 23.90 -0.33 5.60
N PHE A 276 22.83 0.16 6.24
CA PHE A 276 21.95 1.20 5.69
C PHE A 276 22.26 2.62 6.20
N GLU A 277 23.33 2.81 6.99
CA GLU A 277 23.68 4.10 7.62
C GLU A 277 23.83 5.23 6.58
N ASP A 278 24.55 4.98 5.49
CA ASP A 278 24.74 5.95 4.41
C ASP A 278 23.60 5.99 3.38
N SER A 279 22.60 5.09 3.49
CA SER A 279 21.54 4.99 2.50
C SER A 279 20.56 6.17 2.53
N MET A 280 20.15 6.66 3.70
CA MET A 280 19.25 7.83 3.76
C MET A 280 19.90 9.15 3.34
N PRO A 281 21.13 9.48 3.79
CA PRO A 281 21.85 10.64 3.26
C PRO A 281 21.89 10.64 1.73
N ARG A 282 22.24 9.50 1.11
CA ARG A 282 22.27 9.33 -0.35
C ARG A 282 20.89 9.59 -0.98
N VAL A 283 19.81 9.10 -0.38
CA VAL A 283 18.44 9.32 -0.86
C VAL A 283 18.06 10.80 -0.79
N ILE A 284 18.27 11.46 0.35
CA ILE A 284 17.91 12.88 0.49
C ILE A 284 18.77 13.76 -0.43
N GLU A 285 20.07 13.49 -0.51
CA GLU A 285 20.97 14.21 -1.42
C GLU A 285 20.53 14.07 -2.88
N PHE A 286 20.18 12.85 -3.30
CA PHE A 286 19.66 12.60 -4.64
C PHE A 286 18.37 13.37 -4.92
N ILE A 287 17.42 13.37 -3.97
CA ILE A 287 16.15 14.07 -4.15
C ILE A 287 16.37 15.58 -4.23
N VAL A 288 17.12 16.16 -3.30
CA VAL A 288 17.22 17.62 -3.20
C VAL A 288 18.11 18.24 -4.29
N ASN A 289 18.97 17.44 -4.93
CA ASN A 289 19.77 17.88 -6.08
C ASN A 289 19.11 17.59 -7.44
N ASP A 290 17.87 17.10 -7.45
CA ASP A 290 17.14 16.85 -8.69
C ASP A 290 16.78 18.16 -9.42
N ALA A 291 16.73 18.12 -10.74
CA ALA A 291 16.37 19.28 -11.55
C ALA A 291 14.85 19.54 -11.58
N GLU A 292 14.00 18.54 -11.28
CA GLU A 292 12.54 18.65 -11.37
C GLU A 292 11.88 18.93 -10.00
N PRO A 293 11.36 20.15 -9.74
CA PRO A 293 10.79 20.51 -8.43
C PRO A 293 9.58 19.65 -8.02
N ARG A 294 8.81 19.17 -9.01
CA ARG A 294 7.65 18.28 -8.76
C ARG A 294 8.08 16.93 -8.19
N PHE A 295 9.19 16.38 -8.67
CA PHE A 295 9.74 15.13 -8.16
C PHE A 295 10.22 15.31 -6.71
N ILE A 296 10.88 16.44 -6.42
CA ILE A 296 11.32 16.79 -5.07
C ILE A 296 10.13 16.85 -4.11
N TYR A 297 9.13 17.66 -4.46
CA TYR A 297 7.94 17.86 -3.64
C TYR A 297 7.21 16.55 -3.34
N LEU A 298 6.94 15.73 -4.37
CA LEU A 298 6.20 14.47 -4.21
C LEU A 298 7.00 13.44 -3.42
N SER A 299 8.30 13.34 -3.66
CA SER A 299 9.17 12.41 -2.93
C SER A 299 9.25 12.79 -1.46
N LEU A 300 9.53 14.05 -1.14
CA LEU A 300 9.60 14.53 0.25
C LEU A 300 8.27 14.36 0.98
N SER A 301 7.14 14.76 0.36
CA SER A 301 5.80 14.60 0.96
C SER A 301 5.46 13.14 1.28
N LYS A 302 5.92 12.19 0.47
CA LYS A 302 5.70 10.76 0.75
C LYS A 302 6.71 10.18 1.73
N ILE A 303 7.91 10.72 1.81
CA ILE A 303 8.89 10.37 2.84
C ILE A 303 8.44 10.87 4.21
N THR A 304 7.83 12.07 4.31
CA THR A 304 7.28 12.58 5.58
C THR A 304 6.13 11.71 6.09
N GLU A 305 5.31 11.14 5.20
CA GLU A 305 4.23 10.22 5.57
C GLU A 305 4.75 8.85 6.09
N ILE A 306 5.81 8.31 5.49
CA ILE A 306 6.33 6.96 5.83
C ILE A 306 7.37 7.00 6.95
N ALA A 307 8.19 8.07 6.98
CA ALA A 307 9.29 8.39 7.88
C ALA A 307 10.12 7.18 8.35
N PRO A 308 11.37 6.96 7.88
CA PRO A 308 12.15 5.77 8.25
C PRO A 308 12.43 5.62 9.75
N PHE A 309 12.45 6.75 10.46
CA PHE A 309 12.47 6.83 11.92
C PHE A 309 11.72 8.10 12.35
N HIS A 310 11.32 8.14 13.62
CA HIS A 310 10.69 9.30 14.24
C HIS A 310 11.55 9.75 15.42
N TYR A 311 11.46 11.03 15.78
CA TYR A 311 12.14 11.58 16.96
C TYR A 311 11.89 10.75 18.23
N MET A 312 10.61 10.50 18.49
CA MET A 312 10.11 9.53 19.46
C MET A 312 9.49 8.38 18.69
N GLY A 313 10.21 7.25 18.57
CA GLY A 313 9.68 6.09 17.86
C GLY A 313 8.42 5.52 18.52
N GLU A 314 7.57 4.88 17.72
CA GLU A 314 6.37 4.13 18.19
C GLU A 314 6.70 3.05 19.25
N SER A 315 7.98 2.67 19.36
CA SER A 315 8.51 1.66 20.30
C SER A 315 9.23 2.25 21.52
N GLY A 316 9.17 3.58 21.73
CA GLY A 316 9.88 4.26 22.82
C GLY A 316 11.39 4.41 22.61
N ILE A 317 11.90 4.03 21.43
CA ILE A 317 13.31 4.18 21.04
C ILE A 317 13.55 5.62 20.59
N ARG A 318 14.54 6.28 21.18
CA ARG A 318 15.00 7.62 20.77
C ARG A 318 15.66 7.59 19.40
N ALA A 319 15.48 8.63 18.61
CA ALA A 319 16.07 8.77 17.28
C ALA A 319 17.60 8.57 17.23
N LYS A 320 18.31 8.82 18.32
CA LYS A 320 19.78 8.62 18.46
C LYS A 320 20.22 7.17 18.24
N ASN A 321 19.34 6.20 18.49
CA ASN A 321 19.69 4.79 18.45
C ASN A 321 19.54 4.17 17.05
N TYR A 322 19.03 4.92 16.06
CA TYR A 322 18.97 4.46 14.68
C TYR A 322 20.30 4.78 13.97
N PRO A 323 21.02 3.77 13.43
CA PRO A 323 22.25 3.99 12.65
C PRO A 323 22.08 4.97 11.49
N ILE A 324 20.88 5.05 10.93
CA ILE A 324 20.53 5.94 9.81
C ILE A 324 20.54 7.42 10.21
N ASN A 325 20.38 7.72 11.49
CA ASN A 325 20.43 9.08 11.99
C ASN A 325 21.88 9.51 12.21
N CYS A 326 22.53 9.95 11.13
CA CYS A 326 23.93 10.35 11.10
C CYS A 326 24.10 11.86 10.87
N GLN A 327 25.30 12.37 11.18
CA GLN A 327 25.67 13.78 11.01
C GLN A 327 25.45 14.30 9.59
N LYS A 328 25.80 13.50 8.59
CA LYS A 328 25.63 13.86 7.18
C LYS A 328 24.17 14.18 6.84
N LEU A 329 23.22 13.39 7.36
CA LEU A 329 21.79 13.57 7.09
C LEU A 329 21.30 14.92 7.62
N PHE A 330 21.70 15.25 8.85
CA PHE A 330 21.35 16.54 9.48
C PHE A 330 21.94 17.71 8.69
N ASP A 331 23.23 17.65 8.35
CA ASP A 331 23.92 18.73 7.65
C ASP A 331 23.30 19.00 6.27
N ILE A 332 22.91 17.94 5.53
CA ILE A 332 22.22 18.06 4.24
C ILE A 332 20.86 18.76 4.41
N LEU A 333 20.04 18.29 5.37
CA LEU A 333 18.72 18.87 5.61
C LEU A 333 18.81 20.33 6.06
N TRP A 334 19.69 20.62 7.02
CA TRP A 334 19.89 21.96 7.56
C TRP A 334 20.38 22.93 6.50
N LYS A 335 21.39 22.54 5.72
CA LYS A 335 21.93 23.37 4.63
C LYS A 335 20.87 23.68 3.59
N LYS A 336 20.05 22.70 3.21
CA LYS A 336 19.02 22.87 2.18
C LYS A 336 17.79 23.64 2.67
N MET A 337 17.44 23.54 3.96
CA MET A 337 16.40 24.38 4.55
C MET A 337 16.75 25.86 4.52
N ASN A 338 18.04 26.18 4.70
CA ASN A 338 18.56 27.55 4.70
C ASN A 338 18.97 28.05 3.30
N ASP A 339 18.68 27.30 2.23
CA ASP A 339 18.92 27.75 0.86
C ASP A 339 17.88 28.78 0.45
N GLU A 340 18.31 30.02 0.17
CA GLU A 340 17.45 31.14 -0.21
C GLU A 340 16.75 30.91 -1.56
N HIS A 341 17.36 30.12 -2.45
CA HIS A 341 16.86 29.92 -3.82
C HIS A 341 15.85 28.76 -3.94
N LEU A 342 15.57 28.06 -2.84
CA LEU A 342 14.62 26.95 -2.83
C LEU A 342 13.16 27.46 -2.84
N ASP A 343 12.28 26.74 -3.55
CA ASP A 343 10.82 26.97 -3.50
C ASP A 343 10.32 26.86 -2.05
N ASP A 344 9.55 27.86 -1.61
CA ASP A 344 8.97 27.94 -0.27
C ASP A 344 8.20 26.68 0.13
N ARG A 345 7.50 26.04 -0.82
CA ARG A 345 6.74 24.80 -0.54
C ARG A 345 7.67 23.63 -0.21
N ILE A 346 8.80 23.53 -0.91
CA ILE A 346 9.80 22.50 -0.67
C ILE A 346 10.51 22.79 0.66
N ARG A 347 10.82 24.06 0.94
CA ARG A 347 11.39 24.47 2.22
C ARG A 347 10.48 24.09 3.39
N LEU A 348 9.17 24.36 3.30
CA LEU A 348 8.19 23.96 4.31
C LEU A 348 8.13 22.43 4.51
N LEU A 349 8.14 21.66 3.43
CA LEU A 349 8.19 20.19 3.53
C LEU A 349 9.48 19.68 4.18
N LEU A 350 10.62 20.34 3.93
CA LEU A 350 11.87 20.00 4.60
C LEU A 350 11.81 20.32 6.11
N VAL A 351 11.15 21.42 6.50
CA VAL A 351 10.88 21.74 7.91
C VAL A 351 10.00 20.66 8.54
N ASP A 352 8.93 20.24 7.86
CA ASP A 352 8.06 19.16 8.34
C ASP A 352 8.83 17.84 8.49
N LEU A 353 9.68 17.49 7.51
CA LEU A 353 10.52 16.31 7.57
C LEU A 353 11.53 16.38 8.73
N PHE A 354 12.16 17.53 8.90
CA PHE A 354 13.08 17.78 9.99
C PHE A 354 12.38 17.62 11.35
N TYR A 355 11.17 18.17 11.48
CA TYR A 355 10.34 18.02 12.67
C TYR A 355 10.00 16.54 12.96
N VAL A 356 9.68 15.75 11.93
CA VAL A 356 9.40 14.32 12.09
C VAL A 356 10.63 13.55 12.60
N PHE A 357 11.83 13.87 12.09
CA PHE A 357 13.07 13.19 12.46
C PHE A 357 13.62 13.62 13.82
N TYR A 358 13.51 14.91 14.14
CA TYR A 358 14.26 15.56 15.22
C TYR A 358 13.38 16.20 16.30
N GLY A 359 12.08 16.33 16.06
CA GLY A 359 11.14 16.88 17.03
C GLY A 359 11.37 18.37 17.31
N ARG A 360 11.04 18.80 18.53
CA ARG A 360 11.20 20.19 19.00
C ARG A 360 12.50 20.43 19.74
N ASP A 361 13.11 19.37 20.24
CA ASP A 361 14.27 19.45 21.10
C ASP A 361 15.55 19.38 20.28
N VAL A 362 16.65 19.83 20.89
CA VAL A 362 17.98 19.71 20.30
C VAL A 362 18.28 18.22 20.10
N PRO A 363 18.60 17.76 18.88
CA PRO A 363 18.86 16.34 18.66
C PRO A 363 20.07 15.88 19.48
N GLU A 364 19.89 14.84 20.30
CA GLU A 364 20.87 14.36 21.30
C GLU A 364 22.20 13.83 20.71
N LEU A 365 22.28 13.71 19.39
CA LEU A 365 23.52 13.44 18.65
C LEU A 365 24.42 14.70 18.59
N TYR A 366 23.87 15.88 18.87
CA TYR A 366 24.46 17.19 18.58
C TYR A 366 24.47 18.14 19.79
N SER A 367 24.26 17.65 21.02
CA SER A 367 24.40 18.48 22.22
C SER A 367 25.77 19.16 22.30
N ASP A 368 26.82 18.50 21.79
CA ASP A 368 28.19 18.96 21.90
C ASP A 368 28.63 19.77 20.66
N THR A 369 28.07 19.49 19.47
CA THR A 369 28.38 20.20 18.21
C THR A 369 27.54 21.46 18.00
N LEU A 370 26.31 21.53 18.52
CA LEU A 370 25.51 22.77 18.41
C LEU A 370 26.04 23.91 19.30
N ILE A 371 26.81 23.59 20.34
CA ILE A 371 27.54 24.60 21.14
C ILE A 371 28.59 25.31 20.28
N SER A 372 29.23 24.62 19.32
CA SER A 372 30.17 25.27 18.39
C SER A 372 29.45 26.04 17.27
N PHE A 373 28.32 25.53 16.76
CA PHE A 373 27.52 26.25 15.74
C PHE A 373 26.85 27.53 16.26
N ASN A 374 26.37 27.56 17.51
CA ASN A 374 25.86 28.79 18.12
C ASN A 374 26.96 29.84 18.35
N ASN A 375 28.21 29.43 18.43
CA ASN A 375 29.35 30.35 18.52
C ASN A 375 29.80 30.86 17.14
N SER A 376 29.64 30.08 16.06
CA SER A 376 29.93 30.55 14.70
C SER A 376 28.85 31.48 14.15
N SER A 377 27.56 31.19 14.37
CA SER A 377 26.47 32.07 13.92
C SER A 377 26.38 33.39 14.70
N ARG A 378 26.86 33.42 15.96
CA ARG A 378 27.06 34.68 16.71
C ARG A 378 28.18 35.55 16.16
N ASN A 379 29.19 34.95 15.55
CA ASN A 379 30.35 35.68 15.00
C ASN A 379 30.12 36.18 13.57
N GLU A 380 29.04 35.79 12.90
CA GLU A 380 28.64 36.32 11.58
C GLU A 380 27.55 37.41 11.69
N ILE A 381 27.03 37.68 12.90
CA ILE A 381 26.01 38.71 13.17
C ILE A 381 26.56 39.85 14.07
N LEU A 382 27.87 39.90 14.28
CA LEU A 382 28.59 41.05 14.85
C LEU A 382 29.56 41.58 13.81
#